data_AF-A0A0G0N2Q6-F1
#
_entry.id   AF-A0A0G0N2Q6-F1
#
_cell.length_a   1.000
_cell.length_b   1.000
_cell.length_c   1.000
_cell.angle_alpha   90.00
_cell.angle_beta   90.00
_cell.angle_gamma   90.00
#
_symmetry.space_group_name_H-M   'P 1'
#
loop_
_entity.id
_entity.type
_entity.pdbx_description
1 polymer ?
#
loop_
_entity_poly.entity_id
_entity_poly.type
_entity_poly.pdbx_seq_one_letter_code
_entity_poly.pdbx_strand_id
1 'polypeptide(L)'
;MCGSRRFKPEIRKFAAGLKKLGAVVYEPYLHSGQEEWENLSNTYKKFVALGLTHDHFYKIKMADIVYIYNKGGYMGNSSTLELGYAAALGKPIYALSDKDEELCRRVLVKRNR
;
A
#
# COMPACT_ATOMS: atom_id res chain seq x y z
N MET A 1 -0.66 2.59 5.34
CA MET A 1 0.15 1.39 5.00
C MET A 1 -0.19 0.98 3.58
N CYS A 2 0.82 0.64 2.80
CA CYS A 2 0.71 0.26 1.39
C CYS A 2 1.18 -1.19 1.22
N GLY A 3 0.53 -1.98 0.38
CA GLY A 3 0.93 -3.37 0.20
C GLY A 3 -0.04 -4.19 -0.63
N SER A 4 0.49 -5.29 -1.17
CA SER A 4 -0.25 -6.19 -2.05
C SER A 4 -1.24 -7.05 -1.29
N ARG A 5 -2.43 -7.23 -1.88
CA ARG A 5 -3.44 -8.20 -1.41
C ARG A 5 -2.90 -9.63 -1.32
N ARG A 6 -1.83 -9.96 -2.05
CA ARG A 6 -1.11 -11.26 -1.96
C ARG A 6 -0.60 -11.56 -0.54
N PHE A 7 -0.36 -10.54 0.27
CA PHE A 7 0.13 -10.66 1.66
C PHE A 7 -0.93 -10.23 2.68
N LYS A 8 -2.22 -10.35 2.34
CA LYS A 8 -3.34 -9.91 3.18
C LYS A 8 -3.25 -10.41 4.63
N PRO A 9 -3.01 -11.70 4.92
CA PRO A 9 -2.91 -12.18 6.30
C PRO A 9 -1.77 -11.50 7.07
N GLU A 10 -0.60 -11.36 6.45
CA GLU A 10 0.57 -10.80 7.11
C GLU A 10 0.47 -9.28 7.29
N ILE A 11 -0.09 -8.57 6.30
CA ILE A 11 -0.38 -7.14 6.38
C ILE A 11 -1.33 -6.86 7.55
N ARG A 12 -2.40 -7.65 7.71
CA ARG A 12 -3.34 -7.51 8.84
C ARG A 12 -2.66 -7.78 10.19
N LYS A 13 -1.82 -8.82 10.26
CA LYS A 13 -1.05 -9.14 11.48
C LYS A 13 -0.11 -7.98 11.85
N PHE A 14 0.58 -7.41 10.86
CA PHE A 14 1.48 -6.28 11.05
C PHE A 14 0.74 -5.02 11.49
N ALA A 15 -0.38 -4.69 10.84
CA ALA A 15 -1.25 -3.58 11.22
C ALA A 15 -1.77 -3.73 12.66
N ALA A 16 -2.20 -4.93 13.05
CA ALA A 16 -2.65 -5.20 14.40
C ALA A 16 -1.55 -4.97 15.44
N GLY A 17 -0.30 -5.33 15.12
CA GLY A 17 0.86 -5.04 15.96
C GLY A 17 1.07 -3.54 16.17
N LEU A 18 1.06 -2.76 15.08
CA LEU A 18 1.18 -1.30 15.15
C LEU A 18 0.02 -0.65 15.92
N LYS A 19 -1.21 -1.12 15.72
CA LYS A 19 -2.39 -0.64 16.46
C LYS A 19 -2.26 -0.90 17.96
N LYS A 20 -1.74 -2.06 18.37
CA LYS A 20 -1.45 -2.36 19.79
C LYS A 20 -0.40 -1.44 20.41
N LEU A 21 0.51 -0.91 19.60
CA LEU A 21 1.50 0.08 20.01
C LEU A 21 0.94 1.52 20.02
N GLY A 22 -0.37 1.70 19.80
CA GLY A 22 -1.05 3.00 19.84
C GLY A 22 -1.08 3.75 18.50
N ALA A 23 -0.56 3.17 17.42
CA ALA A 23 -0.60 3.82 16.11
C ALA A 23 -1.98 3.71 15.45
N VAL A 24 -2.47 4.80 14.87
CA VAL A 24 -3.60 4.76 13.93
C VAL A 24 -3.09 4.23 12.60
N VAL A 25 -3.62 3.09 12.15
CA VAL A 25 -3.17 2.45 10.90
C VAL A 25 -4.26 2.47 9.85
N TYR A 26 -4.04 3.25 8.80
CA TYR A 26 -4.81 3.16 7.56
C TYR A 26 -4.34 1.95 6.74
N GLU A 27 -5.18 0.91 6.70
CA GLU A 27 -4.92 -0.31 5.94
C GLU A 27 -5.34 -0.17 4.47
N PRO A 28 -4.63 -0.85 3.54
CA PRO A 28 -5.07 -0.96 2.15
C PRO A 28 -6.42 -1.70 2.09
N TYR A 29 -7.12 -1.55 0.98
CA TYR A 29 -8.32 -2.35 0.74
C TYR A 29 -7.93 -3.82 0.49
N LEU A 30 -8.22 -4.68 1.48
CA LEU A 30 -7.86 -6.11 1.49
C LEU A 30 -9.08 -7.02 1.26
N HIS A 31 -10.20 -6.47 0.83
CA HIS A 31 -11.42 -7.23 0.55
C HIS A 31 -11.61 -7.30 -0.98
N SER A 32 -12.12 -8.42 -1.49
CA SER A 32 -12.66 -8.62 -2.85
C SER A 32 -12.63 -10.12 -3.13
N GLY A 33 -13.79 -10.73 -3.42
CA GLY A 33 -13.82 -12.04 -4.06
C GLY A 33 -13.34 -11.90 -5.51
N GLN A 34 -12.47 -12.79 -5.98
CA GLN A 34 -12.04 -12.80 -7.39
C GLN A 34 -13.24 -13.00 -8.33
N GLU A 35 -14.19 -13.82 -7.91
CA GLU A 35 -15.39 -14.19 -8.67
C GLU A 35 -16.33 -12.99 -8.89
N GLU A 36 -16.59 -12.18 -7.86
CA GLU A 36 -17.36 -10.93 -8.02
C GLU A 36 -16.65 -9.95 -8.96
N TRP A 37 -15.32 -9.84 -8.86
CA TRP A 37 -14.55 -8.94 -9.71
C TRP A 37 -14.61 -9.34 -11.19
N GLU A 38 -14.47 -10.63 -11.50
CA GLU A 38 -14.49 -11.12 -12.88
C GLU A 38 -15.82 -10.85 -13.58
N ASN A 39 -16.93 -10.98 -12.84
CA ASN A 39 -18.29 -10.76 -13.32
C ASN A 39 -18.69 -9.28 -13.52
N LEU A 40 -17.89 -8.32 -13.05
CA LEU A 40 -18.17 -6.90 -13.28
C LEU A 40 -17.91 -6.50 -14.74
N SER A 41 -18.78 -5.62 -15.26
CA SER A 41 -18.53 -4.95 -16.54
C SER A 41 -17.24 -4.12 -16.48
N ASN A 42 -16.61 -3.89 -17.64
CA ASN A 42 -15.39 -3.07 -17.69
C ASN A 42 -15.60 -1.65 -17.15
N THR A 43 -16.78 -1.06 -17.35
CA THR A 43 -17.13 0.26 -16.80
C THR A 43 -17.17 0.22 -15.27
N TYR A 44 -17.80 -0.79 -14.69
CA TYR A 44 -17.83 -0.94 -13.23
C TYR A 44 -16.46 -1.26 -12.65
N LYS A 45 -15.63 -2.10 -13.30
CA LYS A 45 -14.24 -2.35 -12.89
C LYS A 45 -13.45 -1.05 -12.81
N LYS A 46 -13.57 -0.18 -13.82
CA LYS A 46 -12.93 1.15 -13.82
C LYS A 46 -13.44 2.04 -12.68
N PHE A 47 -14.75 2.08 -12.46
CA PHE A 47 -15.35 2.88 -11.38
C PHE A 47 -14.88 2.41 -9.99
N VAL A 48 -14.85 1.10 -9.75
CA VAL A 48 -14.34 0.55 -8.49
C VAL A 48 -12.84 0.83 -8.34
N ALA A 49 -12.04 0.63 -9.39
CA ALA A 49 -10.61 0.94 -9.36
C ALA A 49 -10.34 2.43 -9.08
N LEU A 50 -11.13 3.34 -9.66
CA LEU A 50 -11.06 4.77 -9.39
C LEU A 50 -11.31 5.04 -7.90
N GLY A 51 -12.41 4.53 -7.35
CA GLY A 51 -12.76 4.71 -5.94
C GLY A 51 -11.70 4.17 -4.98
N LEU A 52 -11.23 2.95 -5.20
CA LEU A 52 -10.20 2.32 -4.37
C LEU A 52 -8.87 3.07 -4.44
N THR A 53 -8.50 3.57 -5.62
CA THR A 53 -7.26 4.34 -5.80
C THR A 53 -7.34 5.66 -5.03
N HIS A 54 -8.44 6.41 -5.18
CA HIS A 54 -8.61 7.69 -4.49
C HIS A 54 -8.77 7.54 -2.98
N ASP A 55 -9.46 6.50 -2.49
CA ASP A 55 -9.52 6.18 -1.05
C ASP A 55 -8.11 5.95 -0.48
N HIS A 56 -7.28 5.17 -1.18
CA HIS A 56 -5.93 4.90 -0.71
C HIS A 56 -5.04 6.14 -0.76
N PHE A 57 -5.13 6.96 -1.81
CA PHE A 57 -4.45 8.26 -1.86
C PHE A 57 -4.90 9.21 -0.75
N TYR A 58 -6.19 9.23 -0.43
CA TYR A 58 -6.69 10.01 0.70
C TYR A 58 -6.07 9.55 2.02
N LYS A 59 -6.02 8.23 2.27
CA LYS A 59 -5.33 7.65 3.44
C LYS A 59 -3.84 8.03 3.51
N ILE A 60 -3.14 8.03 2.38
CA ILE A 60 -1.73 8.46 2.31
C ILE A 60 -1.59 9.95 2.66
N LYS A 61 -2.49 10.80 2.15
CA LYS A 61 -2.49 12.24 2.45
C LYS A 61 -2.66 12.49 3.96
N MET A 62 -3.56 11.75 4.60
CA MET A 62 -3.86 11.84 6.03
C MET A 62 -2.75 11.28 6.93
N ALA A 63 -1.96 10.32 6.45
CA ALA A 63 -0.95 9.66 7.28
C ALA A 63 0.28 10.56 7.53
N ASP A 64 0.84 10.48 8.73
CA ASP A 64 2.13 11.13 9.06
C ASP A 64 3.31 10.42 8.40
N ILE A 65 3.22 9.10 8.28
CA ILE A 65 4.22 8.23 7.67
C ILE A 65 3.58 7.23 6.71
N VAL A 66 4.34 6.82 5.69
CA VAL A 66 3.94 5.75 4.77
C VAL A 66 4.85 4.55 5.00
N TYR A 67 4.22 3.39 5.22
CA TYR A 67 4.93 2.12 5.36
C TYR A 67 4.56 1.19 4.21
N ILE A 68 5.55 0.74 3.45
CA ILE A 68 5.41 -0.21 2.34
C ILE A 68 5.68 -1.63 2.83
N TYR A 69 4.65 -2.47 2.79
CA TYR A 69 4.78 -3.90 3.08
C TYR A 69 5.28 -4.66 1.84
N ASN A 70 6.57 -4.55 1.55
CA ASN A 70 7.25 -5.18 0.40
C ASN A 70 7.95 -6.49 0.80
N LYS A 71 7.20 -7.51 1.24
CA LYS A 71 7.77 -8.81 1.63
C LYS A 71 8.63 -9.38 0.50
N GLY A 72 9.90 -9.66 0.81
CA GLY A 72 10.88 -10.17 -0.16
C GLY A 72 11.23 -9.20 -1.29
N GLY A 73 10.98 -7.89 -1.13
CA GLY A 73 11.22 -6.88 -2.17
C GLY A 73 10.05 -6.69 -3.14
N TYR A 74 8.99 -7.50 -3.06
CA TYR A 74 7.86 -7.39 -3.98
C TYR A 74 7.08 -6.09 -3.75
N MET A 75 6.95 -5.29 -4.80
CA MET A 75 6.02 -4.16 -4.87
C MET A 75 5.31 -4.15 -6.22
N GLY A 76 3.98 -4.20 -6.20
CA GLY A 76 3.15 -4.19 -7.41
C GLY A 76 2.92 -2.79 -7.97
N ASN A 77 2.27 -2.70 -9.13
CA ASN A 77 2.00 -1.43 -9.81
C ASN A 77 1.20 -0.45 -8.95
N SER A 78 0.14 -0.90 -8.26
CA SER A 78 -0.63 -0.02 -7.37
C SER A 78 0.22 0.54 -6.24
N SER A 79 1.00 -0.32 -5.57
CA SER A 79 1.91 0.11 -4.50
C SER A 79 3.04 1.01 -5.00
N THR A 80 3.43 0.88 -6.27
CA THR A 80 4.39 1.80 -6.91
C THR A 80 3.76 3.18 -7.15
N LEU A 81 2.49 3.24 -7.57
CA LEU A 81 1.75 4.51 -7.66
C LEU A 81 1.58 5.15 -6.28
N GLU A 82 1.25 4.36 -5.26
CA GLU A 82 1.14 4.79 -3.86
C GLU A 82 2.47 5.35 -3.34
N LEU A 83 3.61 4.71 -3.67
CA LEU A 83 4.96 5.18 -3.33
C LEU A 83 5.26 6.53 -3.98
N GLY A 84 5.01 6.66 -5.28
CA GLY A 84 5.21 7.92 -6.01
C GLY A 84 4.35 9.05 -5.44
N TYR A 85 3.08 8.77 -5.13
CA TYR A 85 2.18 9.74 -4.53
C TYR A 85 2.64 10.17 -3.12
N ALA A 86 3.07 9.22 -2.29
CA ALA A 86 3.64 9.52 -0.98
C ALA A 86 4.90 10.39 -1.07
N ALA A 87 5.79 10.10 -2.03
CA ALA A 87 7.00 10.86 -2.27
C ALA A 87 6.69 12.30 -2.74
N ALA A 88 5.72 12.46 -3.65
CA ALA A 88 5.26 13.77 -4.11
C ALA A 88 4.69 14.64 -2.99
N LEU A 89 4.08 14.02 -1.96
CA LEU A 89 3.59 14.70 -0.77
C LEU A 89 4.69 14.96 0.29
N GLY A 90 5.93 14.57 0.04
CA GLY A 90 7.04 14.71 0.99
C GLY A 90 6.89 13.85 2.25
N LYS A 91 6.08 12.79 2.20
CA LYS A 91 5.85 11.92 3.36
C LYS A 91 7.11 11.09 3.66
N PRO A 92 7.51 10.89 4.93
CA PRO A 92 8.50 9.88 5.27
C PRO A 92 8.01 8.48 4.87
N ILE A 93 8.83 7.76 4.10
CA ILE A 93 8.49 6.43 3.57
C ILE A 93 9.45 5.40 4.14
N TYR A 94 8.92 4.32 4.70
CA TYR A 94 9.68 3.16 5.18
C TYR A 94 9.20 1.90 4.47
N ALA A 95 10.04 0.88 4.41
CA ALA A 95 9.69 -0.41 3.81
C ALA A 95 10.12 -1.58 4.68
N LEU A 96 9.46 -2.72 4.51
CA LEU A 96 9.75 -3.97 5.21
C LEU A 96 11.08 -4.60 4.76
N SER A 97 11.44 -4.45 3.49
CA SER A 97 12.61 -5.08 2.88
C SER A 97 13.40 -4.08 2.04
N ASP A 98 14.71 -4.26 2.01
CA ASP A 98 15.68 -3.56 1.18
C ASP A 98 15.97 -4.26 -0.16
N LYS A 99 15.33 -5.42 -0.41
CA LYS A 99 15.49 -6.28 -1.59
C LYS A 99 14.63 -5.88 -2.78
N ASP A 100 14.08 -4.68 -2.79
CA ASP A 100 13.38 -4.18 -3.97
C ASP A 100 14.40 -4.08 -5.13
N GLU A 101 14.12 -4.74 -6.25
CA GLU A 101 15.01 -4.77 -7.41
C GLU A 101 14.97 -3.46 -8.21
N GLU A 102 13.89 -2.67 -8.07
CA GLU A 102 13.74 -1.41 -8.78
C GLU A 102 14.47 -0.27 -8.04
N LEU A 103 15.61 0.15 -8.59
CA LEU A 103 16.45 1.20 -8.02
C LEU A 103 15.69 2.51 -7.79
N CYS A 104 14.80 2.89 -8.70
CA CYS A 104 14.02 4.12 -8.58
C CYS A 104 13.09 4.10 -7.37
N ARG A 105 12.57 2.93 -6.98
CA ARG A 105 11.74 2.81 -5.78
C ARG A 105 12.58 2.89 -4.50
N ARG A 106 13.77 2.30 -4.51
CA ARG A 106 14.66 2.26 -3.33
C ARG A 106 15.10 3.64 -2.88
N VAL A 107 15.36 4.57 -3.81
CA VAL A 107 15.80 5.93 -3.47
C VAL A 107 14.72 6.75 -2.75
N LEU A 108 13.44 6.36 -2.88
CA LEU A 108 12.31 7.03 -2.23
C LEU A 108 12.05 6.51 -0.80
N VAL A 109 12.69 5.40 -0.42
CA VAL A 109 12.48 4.75 0.89
C VAL A 109 13.61 5.13 1.85
N LYS A 110 13.24 5.60 3.04
CA LYS A 110 14.19 5.82 4.14
C LYS A 110 14.70 4.49 4.66
N ARG A 111 16.03 4.40 4.81
CA ARG A 111 16.66 3.30 5.53
C ARG A 111 16.53 3.56 7.03
N ASN A 112 15.99 2.60 7.76
CA ASN A 112 16.14 2.58 9.22
C ASN A 112 17.65 2.53 9.50
N ARG A 113 18.17 3.56 10.16
CA ARG A 113 19.51 3.52 10.74
C ARG A 113 19.47 2.70 12.02
#